data_AF-A0A6J4KQM5-F1
#
_entry.id   AF-A0A6J4KQM5-F1
#
_cell.length_a   1.000
_cell.length_b   1.000
_cell.length_c   1.000
_cell.angle_alpha   90.00
_cell.angle_beta   90.00
_cell.angle_gamma   90.00
#
_symmetry.space_group_name_H-M   'P 1'
#
loop_
_entity.id
_entity.type
_entity.pdbx_description
1 polymer ?
#
loop_
_entity_poly.entity_id
_entity_poly.type
_entity_poly.pdbx_seq_one_letter_code
_entity_poly.pdbx_strand_id
1 'polypeptide(L)'
;MTRLRAASPYLLAALLAVAGTTHLLRPGWYDGLVPPVLPGSARAWTLGSGVVELAVAALVAVRRTRRAGGLAAAALFVAVFPGNVWMAVEPGSVPRWAALARLPLQVPLVLWGLQVAGKLPSTARRG
;
A
#
# COMPACT_ATOMS: atom_id res chain seq x y z
N MET A 1 -21.91 14.03 1.03
CA MET A 1 -20.85 13.51 0.13
C MET A 1 -19.49 14.21 0.27
N THR A 2 -19.43 15.49 0.69
CA THR A 2 -18.18 16.27 0.84
C THR A 2 -17.25 15.78 1.96
N ARG A 3 -17.81 15.31 3.10
CA ARG A 3 -17.02 14.78 4.23
C ARG A 3 -16.27 13.48 3.89
N LEU A 4 -16.89 12.57 3.14
CA LEU A 4 -16.26 11.32 2.70
C LEU A 4 -15.05 11.58 1.79
N ARG A 5 -15.12 12.62 0.94
CA ARG A 5 -14.01 13.04 0.09
C ARG A 5 -12.86 13.66 0.88
N ALA A 6 -13.18 14.46 1.90
CA ALA A 6 -12.18 15.05 2.78
C ALA A 6 -11.49 14.00 3.66
N ALA A 7 -12.19 12.91 4.03
CA ALA A 7 -11.66 11.82 4.83
C ALA A 7 -10.77 10.84 4.04
N SER A 8 -11.00 10.68 2.73
CA SER A 8 -10.31 9.70 1.89
C SER A 8 -8.77 9.71 1.99
N PRO A 9 -8.07 10.85 1.96
CA PRO A 9 -6.62 10.88 2.15
C PRO A 9 -6.18 10.41 3.55
N TYR A 10 -6.93 10.77 4.59
CA TYR A 10 -6.60 10.35 5.96
C TYR A 10 -6.85 8.85 6.17
N LEU A 11 -7.86 8.28 5.51
CA LEU A 11 -8.10 6.84 5.51
C LEU A 11 -6.96 6.09 4.80
N LEU A 12 -6.47 6.60 3.66
CA LEU A 12 -5.31 6.03 2.98
C LEU A 12 -4.04 6.14 3.84
N ALA A 13 -3.82 7.30 4.46
CA ALA A 13 -2.71 7.49 5.39
C ALA A 13 -2.79 6.54 6.59
N ALA A 14 -3.98 6.34 7.16
CA ALA A 14 -4.18 5.41 8.27
C ALA A 14 -3.89 3.95 7.86
N LEU A 15 -4.35 3.53 6.68
CA LEU A 15 -4.06 2.19 6.14
C LEU A 15 -2.55 1.96 5.99
N LEU A 16 -1.84 2.92 5.38
CA LEU A 16 -0.38 2.85 5.22
C LEU A 16 0.35 2.92 6.57
N ALA A 17 -0.13 3.74 7.50
CA ALA A 17 0.47 3.86 8.83
C ALA A 17 0.35 2.56 9.63
N VAL A 18 -0.82 1.92 9.60
CA VAL A 18 -1.03 0.61 10.22
C VAL A 18 -0.14 -0.43 9.57
N ALA A 19 -0.14 -0.52 8.24
CA ALA A 19 0.71 -1.46 7.50
C ALA A 19 2.20 -1.28 7.85
N GLY A 20 2.71 -0.04 7.78
CA GLY A 20 4.10 0.27 8.09
C GLY A 20 4.47 -0.05 9.53
N THR A 21 3.59 0.28 10.48
CA THR A 21 3.79 -0.06 11.90
C THR A 21 3.84 -1.58 12.10
N THR A 22 2.96 -2.34 11.44
CA THR A 22 2.97 -3.80 11.55
C THR A 22 4.20 -4.46 10.93
N HIS A 23 4.76 -3.91 9.84
CA HIS A 23 6.04 -4.35 9.29
C HIS A 23 7.19 -4.20 10.30
N LEU A 24 7.19 -3.11 11.08
CA LEU A 24 8.22 -2.87 12.08
C LEU A 24 8.02 -3.68 13.37
N LEU A 25 6.77 -3.83 13.83
CA LEU A 25 6.46 -4.52 15.08
C LEU A 25 6.37 -6.05 14.95
N ARG A 26 5.98 -6.56 13.77
CA ARG A 26 5.80 -8.00 13.51
C ARG A 26 6.44 -8.43 12.19
N PRO A 27 7.74 -8.14 11.97
CA PRO A 27 8.38 -8.37 10.68
C PRO A 27 8.35 -9.85 10.24
N GLY A 28 8.43 -10.80 11.18
CA GLY A 28 8.45 -12.23 10.86
C GLY A 28 7.25 -12.74 10.06
N TRP A 29 6.07 -12.11 10.19
CA TRP A 29 4.91 -12.46 9.37
C TRP A 29 5.07 -12.04 7.90
N TYR A 30 5.80 -10.96 7.66
CA TYR A 30 6.06 -10.39 6.34
C TYR A 30 7.34 -10.94 5.71
N ASP A 31 8.34 -11.33 6.51
CA ASP A 31 9.61 -11.88 6.02
C ASP A 31 9.36 -13.08 5.07
N GLY A 32 8.42 -13.96 5.42
CA GLY A 32 8.04 -15.12 4.60
C GLY A 32 7.32 -14.76 3.29
N LEU A 33 6.93 -13.50 3.12
CA LEU A 33 6.26 -12.99 1.91
C LEU A 33 7.27 -12.37 0.93
N VAL A 34 8.51 -12.13 1.36
CA VAL A 34 9.56 -11.57 0.52
C VAL A 34 10.08 -12.67 -0.42
N PRO A 35 10.05 -12.47 -1.75
CA PRO A 35 10.57 -13.46 -2.69
C PRO A 35 12.08 -13.72 -2.44
N PRO A 36 12.53 -14.99 -2.41
CA PRO A 36 13.93 -15.33 -2.12
C PRO A 36 14.90 -14.89 -3.23
N VAL A 37 14.38 -14.51 -4.40
CA VAL A 37 15.17 -13.96 -5.52
C VAL A 37 15.64 -12.52 -5.26
N LEU A 38 15.03 -11.80 -4.31
CA LEU A 38 15.46 -10.44 -3.98
C LEU A 38 16.79 -10.46 -3.23
N PRO A 39 17.75 -9.58 -3.58
CA PRO A 39 19.04 -9.52 -2.90
C PRO A 39 18.89 -9.04 -1.46
N GLY A 40 19.78 -9.50 -0.57
CA GLY A 40 19.76 -9.14 0.85
C GLY A 40 18.83 -10.03 1.69
N SER A 41 18.54 -9.59 2.92
CA SER A 41 17.69 -10.35 3.83
C SER A 41 16.22 -9.94 3.70
N ALA A 42 15.31 -10.91 3.82
CA ALA A 42 13.87 -10.64 3.89
C ALA A 42 13.53 -9.60 4.98
N ARG A 43 14.20 -9.71 6.14
CA ARG A 43 14.06 -8.76 7.24
C ARG A 43 14.40 -7.32 6.85
N ALA A 44 15.46 -7.10 6.08
CA ALA A 44 15.82 -5.76 5.63
C ALA A 44 14.76 -5.18 4.70
N TRP A 45 14.23 -5.98 3.78
CA TRP A 45 13.12 -5.58 2.90
C TRP A 45 11.86 -5.24 3.69
N THR A 46 11.47 -6.08 4.65
CA THR A 46 10.30 -5.87 5.50
C THR A 46 10.41 -4.61 6.36
N LEU A 47 11.56 -4.36 6.99
CA LEU A 47 11.74 -3.14 7.78
C LEU A 47 11.82 -1.90 6.88
N GLY A 48 12.53 -1.99 5.76
CA GLY A 48 12.63 -0.92 4.78
C GLY A 48 11.28 -0.54 4.18
N SER A 49 10.46 -1.53 3.81
CA SER A 49 9.09 -1.28 3.33
C SER A 49 8.25 -0.61 4.41
N GLY A 50 8.37 -1.04 5.67
CA GLY A 50 7.68 -0.41 6.79
C GLY A 50 8.01 1.08 6.95
N VAL A 51 9.29 1.45 6.86
CA VAL A 51 9.71 2.87 6.89
C VAL A 51 9.16 3.65 5.69
N VAL A 52 9.20 3.07 4.50
CA VAL A 52 8.65 3.69 3.28
C VAL A 52 7.14 3.90 3.41
N GLU A 53 6.40 2.91 3.89
CA GLU A 53 4.95 3.01 4.12
C GLU A 53 4.61 4.14 5.10
N LEU A 54 5.34 4.25 6.22
CA LEU A 54 5.15 5.33 7.20
C LEU A 54 5.48 6.71 6.59
N ALA A 55 6.54 6.80 5.80
CA ALA A 55 6.89 8.05 5.11
C ALA A 55 5.79 8.46 4.11
N VAL A 56 5.27 7.52 3.32
CA VAL A 56 4.16 7.77 2.40
C VAL A 56 2.89 8.15 3.16
N ALA A 57 2.59 7.50 4.28
CA ALA A 57 1.46 7.86 5.13
C ALA A 57 1.53 9.33 5.61
N ALA A 58 2.71 9.77 6.07
CA ALA A 58 2.94 11.15 6.47
C ALA A 58 2.76 12.13 5.30
N LEU A 59 3.29 11.79 4.11
CA LEU A 59 3.15 12.62 2.91
C LEU A 59 1.68 12.77 2.48
N VAL A 60 0.88 11.70 2.59
CA VAL A 60 -0.56 11.70 2.27
C VAL A 60 -1.37 12.54 3.28
N ALA A 61 -1.03 12.43 4.57
CA ALA A 61 -1.75 13.12 5.65
C ALA A 61 -1.65 14.65 5.51
N VAL A 62 -0.47 15.17 5.19
CA VAL A 62 -0.21 16.62 5.08
C VAL A 62 -0.73 17.17 3.75
N ARG A 63 -1.65 18.14 3.81
CA ARG A 63 -2.29 18.75 2.61
C ARG A 63 -1.29 19.24 1.56
N ARG A 64 -0.16 19.82 2.00
CA ARG A 64 0.88 20.40 1.12
C ARG A 64 1.61 19.33 0.29
N THR A 65 1.76 18.12 0.82
CA THR A 65 2.51 17.02 0.18
C THR A 65 1.61 15.94 -0.41
N ARG A 66 0.30 16.00 -0.14
CA ARG A 66 -0.68 14.96 -0.48
C ARG A 66 -0.65 14.51 -1.93
N ARG A 67 -0.41 15.42 -2.87
CA ARG A 67 -0.28 15.06 -4.28
C ARG A 67 0.89 14.11 -4.54
N ALA A 68 2.06 14.43 -3.98
CA ALA A 68 3.23 13.57 -4.04
C ALA A 68 3.00 12.27 -3.24
N GLY A 69 2.40 12.37 -2.05
CA GLY A 69 2.05 11.20 -1.23
C GLY A 69 1.12 10.22 -1.94
N GLY A 70 0.09 10.70 -2.65
CA GLY A 70 -0.81 9.84 -3.42
C GLY A 70 -0.12 9.13 -4.59
N LEU A 71 0.79 9.83 -5.29
CA LEU A 71 1.62 9.21 -6.34
C LEU A 71 2.58 8.17 -5.76
N ALA A 72 3.22 8.49 -4.63
CA ALA A 72 4.11 7.57 -3.94
C ALA A 72 3.36 6.34 -3.44
N ALA A 73 2.13 6.50 -2.92
CA ALA A 73 1.27 5.39 -2.53
C ALA A 73 0.92 4.50 -3.73
N ALA A 74 0.51 5.09 -4.85
CA ALA A 74 0.23 4.33 -6.07
C ALA A 74 1.46 3.56 -6.56
N ALA A 75 2.64 4.20 -6.58
CA ALA A 75 3.90 3.57 -6.96
C ALA A 75 4.27 2.43 -5.99
N LEU A 76 4.11 2.64 -4.68
CA LEU A 76 4.36 1.63 -3.66
C LEU A 76 3.46 0.41 -3.84
N PHE A 77 2.16 0.60 -4.07
CA PHE A 77 1.21 -0.48 -4.32
C PHE A 77 1.54 -1.30 -5.58
N VAL A 78 2.03 -0.64 -6.63
CA VAL A 78 2.56 -1.34 -7.82
C VAL A 78 3.85 -2.10 -7.47
N ALA A 79 4.77 -1.48 -6.73
CA ALA A 79 6.05 -2.10 -6.38
C ALA A 79 5.91 -3.35 -5.50
N VAL A 80 4.89 -3.43 -4.64
CA VAL A 80 4.63 -4.63 -3.82
C VAL A 80 3.83 -5.71 -4.55
N PHE A 81 3.28 -5.44 -5.75
CA PHE A 81 2.49 -6.40 -6.51
C PHE A 81 3.24 -7.72 -6.82
N PRO A 82 4.52 -7.71 -7.24
CA PRO A 82 5.29 -8.94 -7.42
C PRO A 82 5.37 -9.80 -6.15
N GLY A 83 5.47 -9.19 -4.97
CA GLY A 83 5.43 -9.92 -3.68
C GLY A 83 4.06 -10.57 -3.42
N ASN A 84 2.97 -9.89 -3.77
CA ASN A 84 1.62 -10.48 -3.69
C ASN A 84 1.44 -11.64 -4.68
N VAL A 85 2.04 -11.56 -5.88
CA VAL A 85 2.05 -12.66 -6.86
C VAL A 85 2.84 -13.85 -6.31
N TRP A 86 4.04 -13.61 -5.79
CA TRP A 86 4.85 -14.65 -5.17
C TRP A 86 4.08 -15.39 -4.07
N MET A 87 3.41 -14.64 -3.19
CA MET A 87 2.58 -15.23 -2.14
C MET A 87 1.36 -16.00 -2.67
N ALA A 88 0.77 -15.62 -3.80
CA ALA A 88 -0.32 -16.39 -4.39
C ALA A 88 0.16 -17.75 -4.95
N VAL A 89 1.42 -17.79 -5.42
CA VAL A 89 2.09 -19.01 -5.89
C VAL A 89 2.51 -19.88 -4.70
N GLU A 90 3.24 -19.29 -3.74
CA GLU A 90 3.81 -19.93 -2.56
C GLU A 90 3.28 -19.25 -1.27
N PRO A 91 2.05 -19.57 -0.84
CA PRO A 91 1.38 -18.84 0.25
C PRO A 91 1.92 -19.16 1.65
N GLY A 92 2.69 -20.24 1.81
CA GLY A 92 3.20 -20.68 3.10
C GLY A 92 2.06 -20.87 4.12
N SER A 93 2.08 -20.08 5.20
CA SER A 93 1.07 -20.11 6.27
C SER A 93 -0.17 -19.24 6.00
N VAL A 94 -0.16 -18.44 4.93
CA VAL A 94 -1.32 -17.60 4.56
C VAL A 94 -2.35 -18.47 3.83
N PRO A 95 -3.65 -18.37 4.15
CA PRO A 95 -4.67 -19.08 3.39
C PRO A 95 -4.64 -18.67 1.90
N ARG A 96 -4.65 -19.64 0.98
CA ARG A 96 -4.52 -19.39 -0.47
C ARG A 96 -5.56 -18.41 -1.01
N TRP A 97 -6.81 -18.49 -0.52
CA TRP A 97 -7.87 -17.56 -0.91
C TRP A 97 -7.53 -16.11 -0.52
N ALA A 98 -6.87 -15.89 0.62
CA ALA A 98 -6.47 -14.57 1.09
C ALA A 98 -5.30 -14.03 0.27
N ALA A 99 -4.33 -14.89 -0.08
CA ALA A 99 -3.25 -14.55 -0.99
C ALA A 99 -3.77 -14.16 -2.39
N LEU A 100 -4.74 -14.93 -2.92
CA LEU A 100 -5.38 -14.61 -4.20
C LEU A 100 -6.20 -13.32 -4.14
N ALA A 101 -6.89 -13.04 -3.04
CA ALA A 101 -7.68 -11.81 -2.87
C ALA A 101 -6.80 -10.53 -2.89
N ARG A 102 -5.52 -10.63 -2.52
CA ARG A 102 -4.57 -9.50 -2.56
C ARG A 102 -4.26 -9.02 -3.98
N LEU A 103 -4.39 -9.89 -4.99
CA LEU A 103 -4.13 -9.54 -6.39
C LEU A 103 -5.15 -8.54 -6.95
N PRO A 104 -6.47 -8.82 -6.96
CA PRO A 104 -7.45 -7.85 -7.45
C PRO A 104 -7.56 -6.64 -6.52
N LEU A 105 -7.25 -6.77 -5.22
CA LEU A 105 -7.25 -5.66 -4.27
C LEU A 105 -6.18 -4.60 -4.60
N GLN A 106 -5.13 -4.93 -5.35
CA GLN A 106 -4.13 -3.90 -5.69
C GLN A 106 -4.65 -2.84 -6.66
N VAL A 107 -5.56 -3.19 -7.56
CA VAL A 107 -6.15 -2.24 -8.50
C VAL A 107 -6.84 -1.07 -7.79
N PRO A 108 -7.80 -1.28 -6.86
CA PRO A 108 -8.43 -0.18 -6.14
C PRO A 108 -7.45 0.59 -5.26
N LEU A 109 -6.41 -0.05 -4.69
CA LEU A 109 -5.39 0.66 -3.89
C LEU A 109 -4.55 1.62 -4.75
N VAL A 110 -4.10 1.18 -5.92
CA VAL A 110 -3.40 2.04 -6.89
C VAL A 110 -4.30 3.19 -7.33
N LEU A 111 -5.54 2.90 -7.72
CA LEU A 111 -6.51 3.93 -8.12
C LEU A 111 -6.79 4.92 -6.98
N TRP A 112 -6.85 4.46 -5.73
CA TRP A 112 -7.04 5.31 -4.57
C TRP A 112 -5.86 6.29 -4.39
N GLY A 113 -4.61 5.81 -4.52
CA GLY A 113 -3.43 6.67 -4.54
C GLY A 113 -3.50 7.74 -5.64
N LEU A 114 -3.86 7.35 -6.87
CA LEU A 114 -4.03 8.28 -7.99
C LEU A 114 -5.18 9.28 -7.78
N GLN A 115 -6.27 8.85 -7.14
CA GLN A 115 -7.37 9.72 -6.76
C GLN A 115 -6.94 10.77 -5.74
N VAL A 116 -6.22 10.35 -4.68
CA VAL A 116 -5.65 11.25 -3.66
C VAL A 116 -4.63 12.21 -4.28
N ALA A 117 -3.90 11.77 -5.31
CA ALA A 117 -3.00 12.62 -6.10
C ALA A 117 -3.72 13.60 -7.04
N GLY A 118 -5.04 13.52 -7.18
CA GLY A 118 -5.82 14.34 -8.12
C GLY A 118 -5.61 13.98 -9.58
N LYS A 119 -5.22 12.73 -9.88
CA LYS A 119 -4.96 12.23 -11.24
C LYS A 119 -6.18 11.57 -11.90
N LEU A 120 -7.16 11.13 -11.12
CA LEU A 120 -8.40 10.58 -11.65
C LEU A 120 -9.49 11.66 -11.70
N PRO A 121 -10.32 11.66 -12.75
CA PRO A 121 -11.48 12.53 -12.82
C PRO A 121 -12.36 12.32 -11.58
N SER A 122 -12.79 13.40 -10.96
CA SER A 122 -13.88 13.31 -10.00
C SER A 122 -15.10 12.79 -10.75
N THR A 123 -15.59 11.60 -10.42
CA THR A 123 -16.83 10.99 -10.96
C THR A 123 -18.10 11.83 -10.73
N ALA A 124 -17.98 13.06 -10.24
CA ALA A 124 -19.07 13.99 -9.93
C ALA A 124 -19.05 15.28 -10.77
N ARG A 125 -18.48 15.27 -11.99
CA ARG A 125 -18.69 16.34 -12.99
C ARG A 125 -19.64 15.89 -14.12
N ARG A 126 -20.67 15.11 -13.79
CA ARG A 126 -21.80 14.83 -14.67
C ARG A 126 -23.04 14.87 -13.78
N GLY A 127 -23.76 15.97 -13.82
CA GLY A 127 -24.89 16.32 -12.95
C GLY A 127 -25.06 17.81 -12.97
#